data_AF-A0A330L159-F1
#
_entry.id   AF-A0A330L159-F1
#
_cell.length_a   1.000
_cell.length_b   1.000
_cell.length_c   1.000
_cell.angle_alpha   90.00
_cell.angle_beta   90.00
_cell.angle_gamma   90.00
#
_symmetry.space_group_name_H-M   'P 1'
#
loop_
_entity.id
_entity.type
_entity.pdbx_description
1 polymer ?
#
loop_
_entity_poly.entity_id
_entity_poly.type
_entity_poly.pdbx_seq_one_letter_code
_entity_poly.pdbx_strand_id
1 'polypeptide(L)'
;MLRPARSSTAVLRSAFAAVACAAILSGQAHALPTTDSFALSGIVNNPGTYNLSNLQAFVPITQTTTYLAGSTSVTQDFTGASLYNFLNDPGVNGGGGIVLTPGVGNDALRDYVVVTGSDGYRAVTSVGEIHPNFGQTQSVIAYQQANPSGSAPTGLGNDGFARTTAPTDARGGRYVSNISRIDVFSATDSSQIQGTGGGLSQSFALAGQIVNPRAFNLADLQALPSITKTVSVLSGGNPTPQVRTFTGVSLWTLLTSAAAGGGIVTDPSVKNDILGKYVVATGSDGYKAVVSLGEFNPNFGADDILVAYDESGAGLGTAGFARLIVPGDVRAGRFVSNLVGLEVLGAPLTPVPVPAAVWLFGSGIVGIVGIARRKMNRTAA
;
A
#
# COMPACT_ATOMS: atom_id res chain seq x y z
N MET A 1 9.94 -25.65 -88.21
CA MET A 1 9.19 -24.82 -89.19
C MET A 1 8.45 -23.71 -88.45
N LEU A 2 8.20 -22.58 -89.10
CA LEU A 2 7.11 -21.60 -88.90
C LEU A 2 6.79 -21.04 -87.48
N ARG A 3 6.99 -19.71 -87.33
CA ARG A 3 6.20 -18.76 -86.51
C ARG A 3 4.87 -18.41 -87.25
N PRO A 4 3.90 -17.58 -86.77
CA PRO A 4 3.84 -16.66 -85.60
C PRO A 4 2.54 -16.91 -84.73
N ALA A 5 1.81 -16.01 -84.02
CA ALA A 5 1.87 -14.55 -83.75
C ALA A 5 1.01 -14.11 -82.52
N ARG A 6 1.47 -13.09 -81.76
CA ARG A 6 0.66 -12.12 -80.94
C ARG A 6 -0.18 -12.70 -79.77
N SER A 7 -0.68 -11.94 -78.78
CA SER A 7 -0.69 -10.49 -78.49
C SER A 7 -0.61 -10.16 -76.97
N SER A 8 -0.35 -8.89 -76.64
CA SER A 8 -0.45 -8.21 -75.32
C SER A 8 -1.76 -8.49 -74.54
N THR A 9 -1.88 -8.32 -73.21
CA THR A 9 -1.52 -7.15 -72.36
C THR A 9 -1.13 -7.47 -70.91
N ALA A 10 -0.70 -6.46 -70.14
CA ALA A 10 -0.12 -6.57 -68.80
C ALA A 10 -1.10 -6.32 -67.62
N VAL A 11 -0.67 -6.64 -66.40
CA VAL A 11 -0.94 -5.87 -65.15
C VAL A 11 0.23 -6.08 -64.17
N LEU A 12 0.65 -5.03 -63.47
CA LEU A 12 1.67 -5.09 -62.40
C LEU A 12 1.06 -5.58 -61.09
N ARG A 13 1.83 -6.33 -60.28
CA ARG A 13 1.88 -6.11 -58.83
C ARG A 13 3.32 -6.18 -58.30
N SER A 14 3.66 -5.20 -57.47
CA SER A 14 4.96 -4.96 -56.88
C SER A 14 5.30 -5.93 -55.74
N ALA A 15 6.54 -6.42 -55.70
CA ALA A 15 7.14 -6.93 -54.48
C ALA A 15 7.70 -5.75 -53.66
N PHE A 16 7.45 -5.75 -52.34
CA PHE A 16 8.13 -4.86 -51.39
C PHE A 16 8.72 -5.72 -50.28
N ALA A 17 10.05 -5.73 -50.18
CA ALA A 17 10.77 -6.42 -49.10
C ALA A 17 10.74 -5.56 -47.83
N ALA A 18 10.28 -6.14 -46.71
CA ALA A 18 10.27 -5.46 -45.43
C ALA A 18 11.66 -5.52 -44.78
N VAL A 19 12.46 -4.45 -44.95
CA VAL A 19 13.72 -4.28 -44.20
C VAL A 19 13.39 -3.78 -42.79
N ALA A 20 13.31 -4.70 -41.84
CA ALA A 20 13.11 -4.40 -40.43
C ALA A 20 14.43 -3.89 -39.80
N CYS A 21 14.66 -2.58 -39.82
CA CYS A 21 15.77 -1.96 -39.08
C CYS A 21 15.49 -2.01 -37.57
N ALA A 22 16.01 -3.03 -36.89
CA ALA A 22 16.02 -3.11 -35.44
C ALA A 22 16.97 -2.06 -34.85
N ALA A 23 16.42 -0.91 -34.46
CA ALA A 23 17.15 0.11 -33.71
C ALA A 23 17.34 -0.37 -32.27
N ILE A 24 18.48 -1.00 -31.98
CA ILE A 24 18.88 -1.36 -30.61
C ILE A 24 19.21 -0.07 -29.85
N LEU A 25 18.21 0.51 -29.21
CA LEU A 25 18.40 1.53 -28.19
C LEU A 25 19.07 0.86 -26.99
N SER A 26 20.37 1.11 -26.83
CA SER A 26 21.12 0.76 -25.62
C SER A 26 20.62 1.62 -24.46
N GLY A 27 19.53 1.16 -23.82
CA GLY A 27 18.87 1.85 -22.73
C GLY A 27 19.78 1.97 -21.51
N GLN A 28 20.53 3.07 -21.43
CA GLN A 28 21.01 3.60 -20.17
C GLN A 28 19.76 3.87 -19.32
N ALA A 29 19.51 3.03 -18.31
CA ALA A 29 18.39 3.19 -17.41
C ALA A 29 18.66 4.39 -16.49
N HIS A 30 18.39 5.59 -16.98
CA HIS A 30 18.45 6.81 -16.18
C HIS A 30 17.50 6.66 -14.99
N ALA A 31 18.05 6.74 -13.78
CA ALA A 31 17.25 6.88 -12.58
C ALA A 31 16.34 8.10 -12.73
N LEU A 32 15.09 7.98 -12.28
CA LEU A 32 14.17 9.11 -12.24
C LEU A 32 14.76 10.21 -11.35
N PRO A 33 14.54 11.49 -11.68
CA PRO A 33 15.09 12.58 -10.89
C PRO A 33 14.60 12.51 -9.45
N THR A 34 15.48 12.83 -8.51
CA THR A 34 15.12 12.98 -7.10
C THR A 34 14.07 14.09 -6.95
N THR A 35 12.98 13.81 -6.24
CA THR A 35 11.99 14.83 -5.89
C THR A 35 12.58 15.83 -4.90
N ASP A 36 12.06 17.06 -4.90
CA ASP A 36 12.33 18.11 -3.90
C ASP A 36 11.12 18.33 -2.96
N SER A 37 9.98 17.76 -3.34
CA SER A 37 8.67 17.95 -2.75
C SER A 37 7.75 16.77 -3.08
N PHE A 38 6.70 16.56 -2.27
CA PHE A 38 5.61 15.62 -2.55
C PHE A 38 4.25 16.30 -2.46
N ALA A 39 3.26 15.77 -3.19
CA ALA A 39 1.86 16.17 -3.04
C ALA A 39 1.20 15.41 -1.88
N LEU A 40 0.49 16.10 -0.99
CA LEU A 40 -0.42 15.52 -0.01
C LEU A 40 -1.86 15.74 -0.45
N SER A 41 -2.70 14.69 -0.41
CA SER A 41 -4.07 14.74 -0.90
C SER A 41 -5.00 13.76 -0.18
N GLY A 42 -6.30 13.84 -0.48
CA GLY A 42 -7.33 12.95 0.07
C GLY A 42 -8.04 13.57 1.28
N ILE A 43 -8.44 12.75 2.26
CA ILE A 43 -9.22 13.18 3.44
C ILE A 43 -8.36 13.86 4.52
N VAL A 44 -7.75 14.99 4.16
CA VAL A 44 -6.96 15.85 5.05
C VAL A 44 -7.44 17.31 4.95
N ASN A 45 -7.36 18.07 6.04
CA ASN A 45 -7.80 19.48 6.07
C ASN A 45 -6.90 20.39 5.21
N ASN A 46 -5.59 20.13 5.18
CA ASN A 46 -4.60 20.84 4.37
C ASN A 46 -4.01 19.90 3.28
N PRO A 47 -4.68 19.71 2.12
CA PRO A 47 -4.04 19.13 0.94
C PRO A 47 -3.12 20.19 0.29
N GLY A 48 -1.98 19.76 -0.28
CA GLY A 48 -0.98 20.70 -0.79
C GLY A 48 0.30 20.05 -1.29
N THR A 49 1.36 20.85 -1.45
CA THR A 49 2.71 20.39 -1.82
C THR A 49 3.68 20.71 -0.69
N TYR A 50 4.39 19.70 -0.21
CA TYR A 50 5.24 19.77 0.98
C TYR A 50 6.68 19.42 0.61
N ASN A 51 7.64 20.18 1.14
CA ASN A 51 9.07 20.04 0.85
C ASN A 51 9.90 19.84 2.14
N LEU A 52 11.22 19.74 1.99
CA LEU A 52 12.15 19.52 3.09
C LEU A 52 11.98 20.50 4.27
N SER A 53 11.70 21.79 4.01
CA SER A 53 11.55 22.78 5.08
C SER A 53 10.27 22.59 5.91
N ASN A 54 9.20 22.05 5.32
CA ASN A 54 8.00 21.67 6.05
C ASN A 54 8.28 20.48 6.99
N LEU A 55 8.99 19.46 6.51
CA LEU A 55 9.37 18.30 7.32
C LEU A 55 10.33 18.68 8.47
N GLN A 56 11.25 19.61 8.22
CA GLN A 56 12.20 20.12 9.22
C GLN A 56 11.58 21.09 10.24
N ALA A 57 10.33 21.51 10.06
CA ALA A 57 9.59 22.28 11.05
C ALA A 57 9.03 21.41 12.20
N PHE A 58 9.04 20.09 12.05
CA PHE A 58 8.66 19.13 13.10
C PHE A 58 9.81 18.84 14.06
N VAL A 59 9.48 18.40 15.28
CA VAL A 59 10.48 17.80 16.18
C VAL A 59 11.01 16.52 15.52
N PRO A 60 12.33 16.42 15.26
CA PRO A 60 12.90 15.28 14.54
C PRO A 60 12.86 14.02 15.41
N ILE A 61 12.44 12.91 14.79
CA ILE A 61 12.53 11.56 15.35
C ILE A 61 13.66 10.85 14.62
N THR A 62 14.64 10.37 15.38
CA THR A 62 15.67 9.44 14.88
C THR A 62 15.35 8.03 15.39
N GLN A 63 15.35 7.06 14.49
CA GLN A 63 15.06 5.66 14.77
C GLN A 63 16.08 4.74 14.09
N THR A 64 16.68 3.83 14.85
CA THR A 64 17.53 2.76 14.33
C THR A 64 16.66 1.63 13.81
N THR A 65 16.79 1.30 12.52
CA THR A 65 16.03 0.22 11.87
C THR A 65 16.97 -0.88 11.40
N THR A 66 16.54 -2.14 11.48
CA THR A 66 17.28 -3.30 10.95
C THR A 66 16.36 -4.16 10.09
N TYR A 67 16.65 -4.26 8.80
CA TYR A 67 15.81 -4.98 7.83
C TYR A 67 16.62 -5.59 6.69
N LEU A 68 16.04 -6.54 5.98
CA LEU A 68 16.65 -7.13 4.78
C LEU A 68 16.43 -6.24 3.55
N ALA A 69 17.51 -5.65 3.03
CA ALA A 69 17.59 -5.08 1.70
C ALA A 69 17.90 -6.21 0.69
N GLY A 70 16.84 -6.83 0.15
CA GLY A 70 16.97 -8.04 -0.67
C GLY A 70 17.37 -9.24 0.20
N SER A 71 18.64 -9.64 0.14
CA SER A 71 19.24 -10.67 1.00
C SER A 71 20.21 -10.11 2.05
N THR A 72 20.55 -8.82 2.00
CA THR A 72 21.53 -8.19 2.88
C THR A 72 20.82 -7.57 4.09
N SER A 73 21.24 -7.90 5.31
CA SER A 73 20.79 -7.17 6.50
C SER A 73 21.42 -5.79 6.54
N VAL A 74 20.61 -4.75 6.72
CA VAL A 74 21.05 -3.36 6.83
C VAL A 74 20.54 -2.80 8.15
N THR A 75 21.46 -2.29 8.99
CA THR A 75 21.16 -1.55 10.21
C THR A 75 21.55 -0.09 10.02
N GLN A 76 20.56 0.79 9.95
CA GLN A 76 20.77 2.23 9.72
C GLN A 76 19.74 3.08 10.47
N ASP A 77 20.14 4.29 10.83
CA ASP A 77 19.24 5.26 11.44
C ASP A 77 18.54 6.08 10.38
N PHE A 78 17.27 6.39 10.61
CA PHE A 78 16.52 7.37 9.83
C PHE A 78 16.04 8.51 10.72
N THR A 79 16.25 9.75 10.27
CA THR A 79 15.78 10.97 10.94
C THR A 79 14.71 11.65 10.10
N GLY A 80 13.55 11.95 10.70
CA GLY A 80 12.38 12.46 10.01
C GLY A 80 11.28 13.03 10.90
N ALA A 81 10.19 13.47 10.28
CA ALA A 81 8.94 13.81 10.95
C ALA A 81 8.06 12.57 11.11
N SER A 82 7.37 12.38 12.25
CA SER A 82 6.36 11.30 12.39
C SER A 82 5.28 11.44 11.31
N LEU A 83 4.98 10.36 10.59
CA LEU A 83 3.94 10.35 9.55
C LEU A 83 2.57 10.69 10.16
N TYR A 84 2.26 10.15 11.33
CA TYR A 84 1.00 10.47 12.03
C TYR A 84 0.92 11.94 12.43
N ASN A 85 2.01 12.49 12.98
CA ASN A 85 2.05 13.89 13.42
C ASN A 85 2.03 14.84 12.22
N PHE A 86 2.68 14.48 11.11
CA PHE A 86 2.64 15.24 9.87
C PHE A 86 1.21 15.31 9.30
N LEU A 87 0.48 14.20 9.23
CA LEU A 87 -0.90 14.20 8.75
C LEU A 87 -1.86 14.97 9.68
N ASN A 88 -1.53 15.08 10.97
CA ASN A 88 -2.39 15.69 11.99
C ASN A 88 -1.89 17.00 12.59
N ASP A 89 -0.87 17.64 11.99
CA ASP A 89 -0.44 18.99 12.37
C ASP A 89 -1.50 20.01 11.97
N PRO A 90 -2.11 20.78 12.91
CA PRO A 90 -3.03 21.86 12.58
C PRO A 90 -2.33 23.09 11.98
N GLY A 91 -0.99 23.12 11.97
CA GLY A 91 -0.18 24.15 11.33
C GLY A 91 -0.12 24.05 9.80
N VAL A 92 0.67 24.94 9.21
CA VAL A 92 0.89 25.03 7.76
C VAL A 92 1.95 24.05 7.23
N ASN A 93 2.55 23.23 8.10
CA ASN A 93 3.66 22.34 7.75
C ASN A 93 3.24 20.88 7.58
N GLY A 94 2.05 20.51 8.02
CA GLY A 94 1.43 19.21 7.74
C GLY A 94 -0.01 19.31 7.24
N GLY A 95 -0.72 18.18 7.35
CA GLY A 95 -2.01 17.91 6.71
C GLY A 95 -3.24 18.52 7.38
N GLY A 96 -3.10 19.32 8.45
CA GLY A 96 -4.23 19.99 9.10
C GLY A 96 -5.12 19.09 9.96
N GLY A 97 -4.85 17.78 10.03
CA GLY A 97 -5.78 16.78 10.56
C GLY A 97 -6.38 15.90 9.45
N ILE A 98 -6.50 14.60 9.73
CA ILE A 98 -7.33 13.69 8.94
C ILE A 98 -8.80 14.08 9.16
N VAL A 99 -9.59 14.14 8.09
CA VAL A 99 -11.00 14.55 8.14
C VAL A 99 -11.85 13.42 8.72
N LEU A 100 -12.44 13.63 9.90
CA LEU A 100 -13.27 12.66 10.60
C LEU A 100 -14.76 12.96 10.44
N THR A 101 -15.59 11.93 10.34
CA THR A 101 -17.05 12.05 10.28
C THR A 101 -17.64 12.40 11.65
N PRO A 102 -18.35 13.54 11.80
CA PRO A 102 -18.93 13.94 13.09
C PRO A 102 -19.89 12.87 13.64
N GLY A 103 -19.66 12.48 14.90
CA GLY A 103 -20.48 11.48 15.61
C GLY A 103 -20.07 10.02 15.39
N VAL A 104 -19.13 9.71 14.49
CA VAL A 104 -18.64 8.34 14.31
C VAL A 104 -17.44 8.08 15.23
N GLY A 105 -17.57 7.09 16.11
CA GLY A 105 -16.53 6.71 17.06
C GLY A 105 -15.34 6.02 16.36
N ASN A 106 -14.12 6.45 16.69
CA ASN A 106 -12.85 5.97 16.12
C ASN A 106 -12.78 6.06 14.58
N ASP A 107 -13.41 7.05 13.95
CA ASP A 107 -13.60 7.09 12.47
C ASP A 107 -12.33 6.80 11.66
N ALA A 108 -11.20 7.38 12.09
CA ALA A 108 -9.86 7.19 11.54
C ALA A 108 -9.40 5.72 11.41
N LEU A 109 -10.00 4.77 12.12
CA LEU A 109 -9.62 3.35 12.05
C LEU A 109 -10.04 2.67 10.75
N ARG A 110 -10.98 3.22 9.99
CA ARG A 110 -11.34 2.70 8.64
C ARG A 110 -10.53 3.37 7.51
N ASP A 111 -9.58 4.21 7.87
CA ASP A 111 -8.82 5.04 6.93
C ASP A 111 -7.36 4.55 6.79
N TYR A 112 -6.75 4.87 5.66
CA TYR A 112 -5.42 4.39 5.30
C TYR A 112 -4.62 5.43 4.50
N VAL A 113 -3.31 5.35 4.63
CA VAL A 113 -2.33 6.21 3.94
C VAL A 113 -1.71 5.40 2.81
N VAL A 114 -1.63 6.00 1.63
CA VAL A 114 -0.92 5.47 0.45
C VAL A 114 0.27 6.38 0.19
N VAL A 115 1.47 5.82 0.21
CA VAL A 115 2.70 6.55 -0.07
C VAL A 115 3.27 6.05 -1.39
N THR A 116 3.53 6.96 -2.33
CA THR A 116 3.92 6.62 -3.71
C THR A 116 5.21 7.33 -4.10
N GLY A 117 6.24 6.54 -4.44
CA GLY A 117 7.52 7.00 -4.97
C GLY A 117 7.40 7.55 -6.40
N SER A 118 8.40 8.29 -6.85
CA SER A 118 8.48 8.83 -8.22
C SER A 118 8.41 7.76 -9.33
N ASP A 119 8.73 6.51 -8.99
CA ASP A 119 8.71 5.34 -9.87
C ASP A 119 7.34 4.64 -9.93
N GLY A 120 6.35 5.14 -9.17
CA GLY A 120 5.03 4.51 -9.01
C GLY A 120 5.01 3.34 -8.03
N TYR A 121 6.13 3.04 -7.35
CA TYR A 121 6.13 2.08 -6.25
C TYR A 121 5.33 2.64 -5.07
N ARG A 122 4.41 1.84 -4.52
CA ARG A 122 3.48 2.28 -3.47
C ARG A 122 3.42 1.31 -2.29
N ALA A 123 3.18 1.84 -1.11
CA ALA A 123 2.85 1.05 0.08
C ALA A 123 1.64 1.66 0.83
N VAL A 124 0.83 0.79 1.42
CA VAL A 124 -0.29 1.13 2.31
C VAL A 124 0.15 0.98 3.75
N THR A 125 -0.24 1.96 4.58
CA THR A 125 -0.16 1.92 6.04
C THR A 125 -1.56 2.23 6.57
N SER A 126 -2.10 1.41 7.49
CA SER A 126 -3.41 1.74 8.07
C SER A 126 -3.25 2.92 9.03
N VAL A 127 -4.23 3.83 9.11
CA VAL A 127 -4.10 4.97 10.05
C VAL A 127 -4.05 4.44 11.49
N GLY A 128 -4.75 3.34 11.79
CA GLY A 128 -4.67 2.65 13.08
C GLY A 128 -3.29 2.09 13.44
N GLU A 129 -2.48 1.65 12.47
CA GLU A 129 -1.11 1.16 12.69
C GLU A 129 -0.22 2.26 13.28
N ILE A 130 -0.32 3.49 12.77
CA ILE A 130 0.49 4.64 13.17
C ILE A 130 -0.16 5.53 14.24
N HIS A 131 -1.41 5.29 14.62
CA HIS A 131 -2.16 6.14 15.55
C HIS A 131 -1.75 5.91 17.01
N PRO A 132 -1.54 6.99 17.81
CA PRO A 132 -0.93 6.91 19.15
C PRO A 132 -1.80 6.24 20.24
N ASN A 133 -3.06 5.90 19.96
CA ASN A 133 -3.89 5.07 20.85
C ASN A 133 -4.05 3.61 20.38
N PHE A 134 -3.51 3.24 19.22
CA PHE A 134 -3.71 1.93 18.59
C PHE A 134 -2.35 1.26 18.36
N GLY A 135 -1.89 1.02 17.13
CA GLY A 135 -0.65 0.27 16.87
C GLY A 135 0.65 0.98 17.31
N GLN A 136 0.62 2.32 17.43
CA GLN A 136 1.78 3.16 17.80
C GLN A 136 3.05 3.02 16.93
N THR A 137 2.98 2.37 15.75
CA THR A 137 4.15 2.19 14.88
C THR A 137 4.72 3.54 14.46
N GLN A 138 5.96 3.83 14.85
CA GLN A 138 6.59 5.15 14.69
C GLN A 138 7.14 5.39 13.27
N SER A 139 6.32 5.12 12.24
CA SER A 139 6.65 5.39 10.85
C SER A 139 6.94 6.88 10.65
N VAL A 140 8.14 7.22 10.13
CA VAL A 140 8.54 8.61 9.86
C VAL A 140 8.61 8.88 8.36
N ILE A 141 8.38 10.13 7.98
CA ILE A 141 8.84 10.70 6.71
C ILE A 141 10.28 11.14 6.94
N ALA A 142 11.22 10.24 6.65
CA ALA A 142 12.65 10.45 6.82
C ALA A 142 13.18 11.37 5.72
N TYR A 143 14.06 12.28 6.08
CA TYR A 143 14.81 13.16 5.17
C TYR A 143 16.33 13.05 5.37
N GLN A 144 16.76 12.34 6.41
CA GLN A 144 18.15 12.08 6.76
C GLN A 144 18.35 10.61 7.14
N GLN A 145 19.57 10.10 6.93
CA GLN A 145 19.98 8.75 7.29
C GLN A 145 21.43 8.70 7.80
N ALA A 146 21.72 7.74 8.68
CA ALA A 146 23.07 7.39 9.11
C ALA A 146 23.31 5.88 8.90
N ASN A 147 24.22 5.55 7.99
CA ASN A 147 24.56 4.17 7.62
C ASN A 147 26.10 4.01 7.58
N PRO A 148 26.70 3.20 8.48
CA PRO A 148 26.03 2.42 9.54
C PRO A 148 25.36 3.31 10.60
N SER A 149 24.45 2.73 11.39
CA SER A 149 23.86 3.38 12.56
C SER A 149 24.93 4.01 13.48
N GLY A 150 24.64 5.19 14.04
CA GLY A 150 25.55 5.99 14.85
C GLY A 150 26.59 6.82 14.07
N SER A 151 26.60 6.75 12.73
CA SER A 151 27.44 7.63 11.89
C SER A 151 26.87 9.06 11.76
N ALA A 152 27.64 9.97 11.16
CA ALA A 152 27.20 11.34 10.93
C ALA A 152 26.02 11.37 9.94
N PRO A 153 24.87 11.98 10.28
CA PRO A 153 23.69 12.00 9.40
C PRO A 153 23.95 12.68 8.05
N THR A 154 23.40 12.07 7.00
CA THR A 154 23.47 12.51 5.60
C THR A 154 22.07 12.62 5.01
N GLY A 155 21.91 13.31 3.88
CA GLY A 155 20.68 13.21 3.08
C GLY A 155 20.53 11.83 2.45
N LEU A 156 19.32 11.46 2.01
CA LEU A 156 19.04 10.10 1.51
C LEU A 156 19.72 9.78 0.15
N GLY A 157 20.22 10.78 -0.55
CA GLY A 157 20.92 10.62 -1.83
C GLY A 157 20.00 10.12 -2.93
N ASN A 158 20.29 8.93 -3.47
CA ASN A 158 19.47 8.32 -4.53
C ASN A 158 18.07 7.91 -4.05
N ASP A 159 17.84 7.82 -2.74
CA ASP A 159 16.52 7.59 -2.15
C ASP A 159 15.66 8.88 -2.03
N GLY A 160 16.11 10.01 -2.61
CA GLY A 160 15.34 11.26 -2.76
C GLY A 160 15.54 12.28 -1.65
N PHE A 161 14.71 13.33 -1.60
CA PHE A 161 14.68 14.24 -0.45
C PHE A 161 13.93 13.64 0.76
N ALA A 162 12.98 12.72 0.50
CA ALA A 162 12.15 12.10 1.51
C ALA A 162 11.80 10.64 1.17
N ARG A 163 11.76 9.80 2.21
CA ARG A 163 11.29 8.40 2.17
C ARG A 163 10.42 8.08 3.38
N THR A 164 9.60 7.03 3.31
CA THR A 164 8.99 6.45 4.51
C THR A 164 9.83 5.32 5.11
N THR A 165 9.40 4.87 6.28
CA THR A 165 9.97 3.76 7.05
C THR A 165 8.86 2.94 7.71
N ALA A 166 9.07 1.65 7.91
CA ALA A 166 8.27 0.83 8.81
C ALA A 166 9.20 0.09 9.80
N PRO A 167 9.45 0.63 11.01
CA PRO A 167 10.55 0.19 11.88
C PRO A 167 10.49 -1.28 12.32
N THR A 168 9.31 -1.91 12.27
CA THR A 168 9.09 -3.33 12.60
C THR A 168 9.28 -4.29 11.42
N ASP A 169 9.36 -3.79 10.16
CA ASP A 169 9.38 -4.68 8.99
C ASP A 169 10.69 -5.48 8.88
N ALA A 170 10.58 -6.79 8.68
CA ALA A 170 11.70 -7.67 8.36
C ALA A 170 12.40 -7.34 7.00
N ARG A 171 11.74 -6.56 6.13
CA ARG A 171 12.26 -6.13 4.82
C ARG A 171 11.89 -4.67 4.54
N GLY A 172 12.75 -3.96 3.82
CA GLY A 172 12.54 -2.54 3.45
C GLY A 172 11.40 -2.26 2.45
N GLY A 173 10.38 -3.12 2.36
CA GLY A 173 9.32 -3.01 1.36
C GLY A 173 8.40 -1.80 1.56
N ARG A 174 8.10 -1.42 2.80
CA ARG A 174 7.28 -0.23 3.09
C ARG A 174 8.07 1.07 3.20
N TYR A 175 9.38 1.01 2.98
CA TYR A 175 10.30 2.16 3.05
C TYR A 175 10.34 2.91 1.71
N VAL A 176 9.20 3.44 1.28
CA VAL A 176 9.01 4.03 -0.06
C VAL A 176 9.98 5.20 -0.27
N SER A 177 10.95 5.01 -1.16
CA SER A 177 11.95 6.01 -1.54
C SER A 177 11.41 7.06 -2.50
N ASN A 178 12.07 8.21 -2.55
CA ASN A 178 11.85 9.31 -3.49
C ASN A 178 10.36 9.67 -3.61
N ILE A 179 9.72 9.94 -2.48
CA ILE A 179 8.27 10.19 -2.39
C ILE A 179 7.88 11.30 -3.37
N SER A 180 6.86 11.02 -4.18
CA SER A 180 6.20 12.01 -5.04
C SER A 180 4.81 12.38 -4.53
N ARG A 181 4.16 11.48 -3.78
CA ARG A 181 2.78 11.64 -3.32
C ARG A 181 2.51 10.86 -2.02
N ILE A 182 1.70 11.47 -1.15
CA ILE A 182 1.03 10.84 -0.02
C ILE A 182 -0.48 11.12 -0.19
N ASP A 183 -1.29 10.07 -0.22
CA ASP A 183 -2.76 10.19 -0.28
C ASP A 183 -3.37 9.56 0.98
N VAL A 184 -4.38 10.18 1.59
CA VAL A 184 -5.16 9.59 2.69
C VAL A 184 -6.57 9.27 2.19
N PHE A 185 -7.01 8.03 2.35
CA PHE A 185 -8.32 7.56 1.86
C PHE A 185 -9.12 6.89 2.99
N SER A 186 -10.45 6.97 2.91
CA SER A 186 -11.32 6.10 3.69
C SER A 186 -11.62 4.81 2.92
N ALA A 187 -11.64 3.67 3.62
CA ALA A 187 -12.08 2.41 3.01
C ALA A 187 -13.60 2.30 2.87
N THR A 188 -14.37 3.25 3.42
CA THR A 188 -15.84 3.24 3.49
C THR A 188 -16.49 3.06 2.12
N ASP A 189 -16.15 3.90 1.14
CA ASP A 189 -16.77 3.88 -0.19
C ASP A 189 -16.24 2.72 -1.07
N SER A 190 -15.08 2.17 -0.72
CA SER A 190 -14.49 1.03 -1.43
C SER A 190 -15.08 -0.31 -0.96
N SER A 191 -15.54 -0.40 0.27
CA SER A 191 -15.99 -1.63 0.91
C SER A 191 -17.46 -1.94 0.61
N GLN A 192 -17.71 -3.08 -0.03
CA GLN A 192 -19.06 -3.48 -0.44
C GLN A 192 -19.84 -4.17 0.68
N ILE A 193 -19.16 -4.72 1.70
CA ILE A 193 -19.83 -5.34 2.85
C ILE A 193 -20.34 -4.25 3.80
N GLN A 194 -21.66 -4.22 4.07
CA GLN A 194 -22.29 -3.28 4.98
C GLN A 194 -22.71 -3.95 6.30
N GLY A 195 -23.00 -3.12 7.31
CA GLY A 195 -23.56 -3.59 8.58
C GLY A 195 -24.97 -4.18 8.42
N THR A 196 -25.31 -5.15 9.25
CA THR A 196 -26.62 -5.84 9.29
C THR A 196 -27.60 -5.23 10.30
N GLY A 197 -27.29 -4.07 10.89
CA GLY A 197 -28.10 -3.41 11.92
C GLY A 197 -27.74 -3.77 13.36
N GLY A 198 -26.55 -4.37 13.58
CA GLY A 198 -26.07 -4.83 14.88
C GLY A 198 -26.44 -6.28 15.20
N GLY A 199 -26.33 -6.64 16.48
CA GLY A 199 -26.63 -7.98 16.99
C GLY A 199 -25.51 -9.01 16.79
N LEU A 200 -25.74 -10.23 17.28
CA LEU A 200 -24.76 -11.32 17.20
C LEU A 200 -24.65 -11.88 15.78
N SER A 201 -23.46 -11.81 15.19
CA SER A 201 -23.19 -12.50 13.92
C SER A 201 -22.99 -14.01 14.14
N GLN A 202 -23.30 -14.80 13.11
CA GLN A 202 -23.12 -16.27 13.08
C GLN A 202 -22.24 -16.74 11.90
N SER A 203 -21.99 -15.85 10.94
CA SER A 203 -21.04 -16.04 9.84
C SER A 203 -20.48 -14.69 9.39
N PHE A 204 -19.32 -14.69 8.73
CA PHE A 204 -18.80 -13.54 7.99
C PHE A 204 -18.46 -13.93 6.55
N ALA A 205 -18.51 -12.97 5.62
CA ALA A 205 -18.03 -13.14 4.25
C ALA A 205 -16.55 -12.77 4.13
N LEU A 206 -15.74 -13.65 3.54
CA LEU A 206 -14.42 -13.32 3.01
C LEU A 206 -14.57 -12.95 1.53
N ALA A 207 -14.20 -11.72 1.17
CA ALA A 207 -14.48 -11.13 -0.14
C ALA A 207 -13.36 -10.21 -0.66
N GLY A 208 -13.59 -9.59 -1.82
CA GLY A 208 -12.65 -8.67 -2.47
C GLY A 208 -11.62 -9.39 -3.34
N GLN A 209 -10.37 -8.92 -3.31
CA GLN A 209 -9.21 -9.42 -4.05
C GLN A 209 -8.66 -10.74 -3.44
N ILE A 210 -9.52 -11.75 -3.36
CA ILE A 210 -9.26 -13.08 -2.81
C ILE A 210 -9.61 -14.14 -3.88
N VAL A 211 -8.88 -15.25 -3.94
CA VAL A 211 -9.07 -16.29 -4.97
C VAL A 211 -10.37 -17.06 -4.78
N ASN A 212 -10.68 -17.48 -3.55
CA ASN A 212 -11.89 -18.24 -3.20
C ASN A 212 -12.74 -17.46 -2.18
N PRO A 213 -13.55 -16.47 -2.63
CA PRO A 213 -14.47 -15.75 -1.73
C PRO A 213 -15.58 -16.70 -1.23
N ARG A 214 -15.81 -16.72 0.07
CA ARG A 214 -16.82 -17.59 0.73
C ARG A 214 -17.24 -17.05 2.09
N ALA A 215 -18.35 -17.57 2.62
CA ALA A 215 -18.72 -17.38 4.02
C ALA A 215 -17.95 -18.34 4.95
N PHE A 216 -17.68 -17.89 6.18
CA PHE A 216 -17.14 -18.68 7.28
C PHE A 216 -18.09 -18.64 8.47
N ASN A 217 -18.39 -19.79 9.06
CA ASN A 217 -19.05 -19.94 10.36
C ASN A 217 -18.05 -20.45 11.42
N LEU A 218 -18.52 -20.68 12.66
CA LEU A 218 -17.67 -21.16 13.77
C LEU A 218 -16.95 -22.48 13.47
N ALA A 219 -17.63 -23.45 12.85
CA ALA A 219 -17.04 -24.75 12.53
C ALA A 219 -15.99 -24.65 11.41
N ASP A 220 -16.18 -23.74 10.44
CA ASP A 220 -15.15 -23.46 9.42
C ASP A 220 -13.86 -22.91 10.05
N LEU A 221 -13.98 -22.01 11.04
CA LEU A 221 -12.82 -21.46 11.75
C LEU A 221 -12.13 -22.51 12.63
N GLN A 222 -12.90 -23.35 13.33
CA GLN A 222 -12.38 -24.42 14.19
C GLN A 222 -11.74 -25.59 13.39
N ALA A 223 -12.02 -25.70 12.09
CA ALA A 223 -11.38 -26.65 11.19
C ALA A 223 -10.03 -26.17 10.63
N LEU A 224 -9.66 -24.89 10.84
CA LEU A 224 -8.39 -24.32 10.39
C LEU A 224 -7.33 -24.33 11.51
N PRO A 225 -6.02 -24.28 11.18
CA PRO A 225 -4.96 -24.18 12.18
C PRO A 225 -5.11 -22.95 13.06
N SER A 226 -5.34 -23.18 14.35
CA SER A 226 -5.56 -22.12 15.33
C SER A 226 -4.26 -21.64 15.98
N ILE A 227 -4.30 -20.40 16.44
CA ILE A 227 -3.27 -19.75 17.26
C ILE A 227 -3.94 -19.11 18.48
N THR A 228 -3.21 -19.05 19.59
CA THR A 228 -3.61 -18.34 20.80
C THR A 228 -2.69 -17.14 21.01
N LYS A 229 -3.24 -15.97 21.31
CA LYS A 229 -2.50 -14.73 21.57
C LYS A 229 -3.02 -14.04 22.83
N THR A 230 -2.10 -13.71 23.73
CA THR A 230 -2.37 -12.86 24.89
C THR A 230 -2.06 -11.41 24.51
N VAL A 231 -3.00 -10.51 24.75
CA VAL A 231 -2.89 -9.07 24.49
C VAL A 231 -3.13 -8.28 25.77
N SER A 232 -2.56 -7.08 25.88
CA SER A 232 -2.75 -6.18 27.02
C SER A 232 -3.31 -4.86 26.50
N VAL A 233 -4.60 -4.59 26.76
CA VAL A 233 -5.34 -3.51 26.08
C VAL A 233 -6.14 -2.63 27.03
N LEU A 234 -6.13 -1.32 26.79
CA LEU A 234 -7.07 -0.39 27.41
C LEU A 234 -8.46 -0.55 26.77
N SER A 235 -9.49 -0.73 27.60
CA SER A 235 -10.84 -1.10 27.15
C SER A 235 -11.92 -0.46 28.03
N GLY A 236 -13.05 -0.06 27.44
CA GLY A 236 -14.23 0.42 28.18
C GLY A 236 -14.00 1.65 29.06
N GLY A 237 -13.02 2.50 28.73
CA GLY A 237 -12.63 3.66 29.54
C GLY A 237 -11.74 3.34 30.75
N ASN A 238 -11.44 2.06 31.02
CA ASN A 238 -10.54 1.66 32.11
C ASN A 238 -9.10 2.14 31.82
N PRO A 239 -8.45 2.89 32.74
CA PRO A 239 -7.06 3.34 32.58
C PRO A 239 -6.02 2.25 32.81
N THR A 240 -6.42 1.10 33.38
CA THR A 240 -5.54 -0.06 33.63
C THR A 240 -5.64 -1.05 32.47
N PRO A 241 -4.55 -1.40 31.76
CA PRO A 241 -4.56 -2.39 30.70
C PRO A 241 -5.12 -3.74 31.17
N GLN A 242 -6.00 -4.33 30.37
CA GLN A 242 -6.62 -5.62 30.62
C GLN A 242 -5.87 -6.69 29.83
N VAL A 243 -5.32 -7.68 30.53
CA VAL A 243 -4.71 -8.87 29.90
C VAL A 243 -5.82 -9.82 29.46
N ARG A 244 -5.87 -10.14 28.17
CA ARG A 244 -6.91 -10.97 27.54
C ARG A 244 -6.25 -12.01 26.64
N THR A 245 -6.72 -13.26 26.68
CA THR A 245 -6.17 -14.35 25.87
C THR A 245 -7.22 -14.85 24.89
N PHE A 246 -6.94 -14.68 23.59
CA PHE A 246 -7.83 -15.05 22.49
C PHE A 246 -7.31 -16.26 21.73
N THR A 247 -8.20 -17.13 21.28
CA THR A 247 -7.89 -18.24 20.37
C THR A 247 -8.68 -18.09 19.07
N GLY A 248 -8.00 -18.30 17.93
CA GLY A 248 -8.54 -17.99 16.61
C GLY A 248 -7.67 -18.48 15.47
N VAL A 249 -8.03 -18.10 14.24
CA VAL A 249 -7.24 -18.37 13.04
C VAL A 249 -6.41 -17.14 12.70
N SER A 250 -5.11 -17.30 12.40
CA SER A 250 -4.29 -16.20 11.88
C SER A 250 -4.91 -15.61 10.60
N LEU A 251 -5.01 -14.29 10.53
CA LEU A 251 -5.55 -13.60 9.35
C LEU A 251 -4.71 -13.91 8.11
N TRP A 252 -3.38 -14.02 8.24
CA TRP A 252 -2.52 -14.44 7.14
C TRP A 252 -2.89 -15.85 6.63
N THR A 253 -3.07 -16.82 7.53
CA THR A 253 -3.50 -18.19 7.19
C THR A 253 -4.89 -18.21 6.56
N LEU A 254 -5.82 -17.40 7.06
CA LEU A 254 -7.18 -17.30 6.53
C LEU A 254 -7.21 -16.78 5.08
N LEU A 255 -6.36 -15.79 4.76
CA LEU A 255 -6.30 -15.23 3.40
C LEU A 255 -5.47 -16.10 2.42
N THR A 256 -4.42 -16.77 2.90
CA THR A 256 -3.44 -17.43 2.02
C THR A 256 -3.54 -18.95 1.91
N SER A 257 -4.14 -19.64 2.90
CA SER A 257 -4.21 -21.11 2.84
C SER A 257 -5.26 -21.61 1.85
N ALA A 258 -4.96 -22.72 1.17
CA ALA A 258 -5.85 -23.38 0.22
C ALA A 258 -7.17 -23.86 0.84
N ALA A 259 -7.20 -24.10 2.16
CA ALA A 259 -8.38 -24.50 2.91
C ALA A 259 -9.33 -23.33 3.26
N ALA A 260 -8.87 -22.08 3.12
CA ALA A 260 -9.61 -20.88 3.46
C ALA A 260 -9.82 -19.97 2.22
N GLY A 261 -9.11 -18.86 2.10
CA GLY A 261 -9.24 -17.91 0.99
C GLY A 261 -8.54 -18.32 -0.31
N GLY A 262 -7.64 -19.32 -0.30
CA GLY A 262 -6.94 -19.80 -1.49
C GLY A 262 -5.85 -18.88 -2.07
N GLY A 263 -5.61 -17.71 -1.45
CA GLY A 263 -4.64 -16.73 -1.91
C GLY A 263 -5.23 -15.33 -2.09
N ILE A 264 -4.37 -14.32 -1.94
CA ILE A 264 -4.66 -12.92 -2.24
C ILE A 264 -4.35 -12.66 -3.72
N VAL A 265 -5.23 -11.95 -4.43
CA VAL A 265 -5.05 -11.63 -5.85
C VAL A 265 -4.08 -10.45 -5.99
N THR A 266 -2.87 -10.73 -6.47
CA THR A 266 -1.79 -9.75 -6.74
C THR A 266 -1.45 -9.69 -8.23
N ASP A 267 -1.15 -8.50 -8.75
CA ASP A 267 -0.55 -8.37 -10.09
C ASP A 267 0.95 -8.75 -10.06
N PRO A 268 1.39 -9.80 -10.79
CA PRO A 268 2.79 -10.23 -10.80
C PRO A 268 3.72 -9.28 -11.58
N SER A 269 3.19 -8.34 -12.36
CA SER A 269 3.97 -7.29 -13.03
C SER A 269 4.32 -6.12 -12.09
N VAL A 270 3.58 -5.97 -10.98
CA VAL A 270 3.77 -4.91 -9.99
C VAL A 270 4.60 -5.44 -8.82
N LYS A 271 5.84 -4.94 -8.71
CA LYS A 271 6.77 -5.25 -7.62
C LYS A 271 6.09 -5.02 -6.25
N ASN A 272 5.98 -6.07 -5.46
CA ASN A 272 5.33 -6.07 -4.14
C ASN A 272 3.88 -5.55 -4.14
N ASP A 273 3.06 -5.83 -5.17
CA ASP A 273 1.65 -5.36 -5.25
C ASP A 273 0.81 -5.61 -3.99
N ILE A 274 1.14 -6.66 -3.23
CA ILE A 274 0.53 -6.96 -1.92
C ILE A 274 0.65 -5.80 -0.90
N LEU A 275 1.71 -4.98 -0.97
CA LEU A 275 1.85 -3.79 -0.13
C LEU A 275 0.94 -2.64 -0.57
N GLY A 276 0.41 -2.68 -1.79
CA GLY A 276 -0.61 -1.76 -2.30
C GLY A 276 -2.05 -2.14 -1.90
N LYS A 277 -2.23 -2.98 -0.87
CA LYS A 277 -3.51 -3.59 -0.48
C LYS A 277 -3.71 -3.62 1.05
N TYR A 278 -4.96 -3.78 1.46
CA TYR A 278 -5.40 -3.79 2.85
C TYR A 278 -6.62 -4.71 3.06
N VAL A 279 -7.00 -4.96 4.31
CA VAL A 279 -8.25 -5.66 4.67
C VAL A 279 -9.17 -4.68 5.39
N VAL A 280 -10.45 -4.65 4.99
CA VAL A 280 -11.53 -4.02 5.77
C VAL A 280 -12.23 -5.10 6.59
N ALA A 281 -12.17 -4.98 7.91
CA ALA A 281 -13.01 -5.77 8.81
C ALA A 281 -14.28 -4.99 9.14
N THR A 282 -15.45 -5.63 8.99
CA THR A 282 -16.77 -5.01 9.20
C THR A 282 -17.58 -5.79 10.24
N GLY A 283 -18.04 -5.09 11.28
CA GLY A 283 -18.94 -5.61 12.31
C GLY A 283 -20.41 -5.53 11.90
N SER A 284 -21.28 -6.29 12.59
CA SER A 284 -22.73 -6.31 12.32
C SER A 284 -23.40 -4.95 12.49
N ASP A 285 -22.85 -4.10 13.36
CA ASP A 285 -23.24 -2.70 13.60
C ASP A 285 -22.81 -1.74 12.47
N GLY A 286 -22.02 -2.21 11.50
CA GLY A 286 -21.43 -1.40 10.44
C GLY A 286 -20.10 -0.75 10.81
N TYR A 287 -19.57 -1.00 12.02
CA TYR A 287 -18.24 -0.53 12.41
C TYR A 287 -17.17 -1.14 11.50
N LYS A 288 -16.22 -0.31 11.05
CA LYS A 288 -15.13 -0.71 10.16
C LYS A 288 -13.77 -0.40 10.77
N ALA A 289 -12.82 -1.32 10.60
CA ALA A 289 -11.40 -1.07 10.83
C ALA A 289 -10.56 -1.63 9.68
N VAL A 290 -9.44 -0.98 9.41
CA VAL A 290 -8.46 -1.36 8.39
C VAL A 290 -7.17 -1.85 9.03
N VAL A 291 -6.61 -2.91 8.46
CA VAL A 291 -5.24 -3.38 8.69
C VAL A 291 -4.55 -3.51 7.33
N SER A 292 -3.30 -3.04 7.21
CA SER A 292 -2.61 -3.10 5.91
C SER A 292 -2.10 -4.51 5.64
N LEU A 293 -2.02 -4.96 4.39
CA LEU A 293 -1.42 -6.28 4.10
C LEU A 293 0.10 -6.29 4.39
N GLY A 294 0.75 -5.13 4.52
CA GLY A 294 2.15 -5.06 4.96
C GLY A 294 2.34 -5.20 6.47
N GLU A 295 1.31 -4.90 7.26
CA GLU A 295 1.30 -4.99 8.73
C GLU A 295 1.47 -6.46 9.18
N PHE A 296 0.66 -7.37 8.64
CA PHE A 296 0.63 -8.79 9.05
C PHE A 296 1.21 -9.80 8.04
N ASN A 297 1.93 -9.34 7.01
CA ASN A 297 2.63 -10.23 6.09
C ASN A 297 3.98 -10.69 6.69
N PRO A 298 4.30 -12.00 6.75
CA PRO A 298 5.54 -12.52 7.31
C PRO A 298 6.86 -12.03 6.68
N ASN A 299 6.81 -11.33 5.55
CA ASN A 299 7.98 -10.68 4.93
C ASN A 299 8.16 -9.21 5.34
N PHE A 300 7.20 -8.62 6.05
CA PHE A 300 7.16 -7.21 6.42
C PHE A 300 6.92 -7.09 7.93
N GLY A 301 5.86 -6.43 8.41
CA GLY A 301 5.63 -6.25 9.86
C GLY A 301 5.38 -7.55 10.63
N ALA A 302 4.86 -8.58 9.94
CA ALA A 302 4.61 -9.92 10.47
C ALA A 302 3.69 -9.98 11.71
N ASP A 303 2.85 -8.96 11.94
CA ASP A 303 1.95 -8.89 13.09
C ASP A 303 0.99 -10.09 13.18
N ASP A 304 0.82 -10.59 14.39
CA ASP A 304 0.05 -11.81 14.74
C ASP A 304 -1.49 -11.62 14.69
N ILE A 305 -1.99 -10.83 13.74
CA ILE A 305 -3.41 -10.51 13.59
C ILE A 305 -4.23 -11.79 13.37
N LEU A 306 -5.32 -11.94 14.14
CA LEU A 306 -6.16 -13.15 14.13
C LEU A 306 -7.65 -12.84 14.13
N VAL A 307 -8.41 -13.77 13.54
CA VAL A 307 -9.86 -13.86 13.71
C VAL A 307 -10.11 -14.82 14.87
N ALA A 308 -10.30 -14.25 16.06
CA ALA A 308 -10.69 -14.99 17.25
C ALA A 308 -12.10 -15.56 17.12
N TYR A 309 -12.30 -16.73 17.70
CA TYR A 309 -13.62 -17.33 17.95
C TYR A 309 -13.82 -17.70 19.44
N ASP A 310 -12.77 -17.58 20.25
CA ASP A 310 -12.77 -17.85 21.68
C ASP A 310 -11.95 -16.82 22.46
N GLU A 311 -12.39 -16.53 23.69
CA GLU A 311 -11.61 -15.83 24.70
C GLU A 311 -11.52 -16.70 25.97
N SER A 312 -10.31 -17.15 26.29
CA SER A 312 -9.98 -17.92 27.50
C SER A 312 -10.86 -19.16 27.76
N GLY A 313 -11.36 -19.82 26.71
CA GLY A 313 -12.21 -21.01 26.78
C GLY A 313 -13.70 -20.75 27.02
N ALA A 314 -14.14 -19.49 27.02
CA ALA A 314 -15.53 -19.08 27.29
C ALA A 314 -16.32 -18.69 26.03
N GLY A 315 -15.73 -18.76 24.83
CA GLY A 315 -16.25 -18.10 23.64
C GLY A 315 -16.10 -16.57 23.72
N LEU A 316 -16.73 -15.84 22.81
CA LEU A 316 -16.64 -14.37 22.72
C LEU A 316 -17.86 -13.61 23.27
N GLY A 317 -18.90 -14.33 23.73
CA GLY A 317 -20.10 -13.74 24.34
C GLY A 317 -20.81 -12.71 23.45
N THR A 318 -20.90 -11.46 23.93
CA THR A 318 -21.55 -10.35 23.21
C THR A 318 -20.76 -9.83 22.00
N ALA A 319 -19.53 -10.31 21.79
CA ALA A 319 -18.74 -9.99 20.61
C ALA A 319 -18.93 -10.97 19.43
N GLY A 320 -19.95 -11.84 19.48
CA GLY A 320 -20.40 -12.66 18.35
C GLY A 320 -19.69 -14.01 18.26
N PHE A 321 -19.84 -14.72 17.14
CA PHE A 321 -19.10 -15.97 16.90
C PHE A 321 -17.63 -15.75 16.51
N ALA A 322 -17.31 -14.56 15.98
CA ALA A 322 -15.98 -14.21 15.47
C ALA A 322 -15.67 -12.73 15.68
N ARG A 323 -14.41 -12.43 15.98
CA ARG A 323 -13.89 -11.09 16.27
C ARG A 323 -12.49 -10.91 15.70
N LEU A 324 -12.23 -9.79 15.02
CA LEU A 324 -10.85 -9.42 14.68
C LEU A 324 -10.10 -9.04 15.97
N ILE A 325 -8.88 -9.54 16.14
CA ILE A 325 -7.95 -9.15 17.20
C ILE A 325 -6.64 -8.73 16.55
N VAL A 326 -6.11 -7.57 16.96
CA VAL A 326 -4.86 -6.99 16.45
C VAL A 326 -3.88 -6.89 17.63
N PRO A 327 -2.96 -7.84 17.82
CA PRO A 327 -1.93 -7.72 18.85
C PRO A 327 -1.11 -6.43 18.67
N GLY A 328 -0.64 -5.83 19.77
CA GLY A 328 0.07 -4.54 19.77
C GLY A 328 -0.81 -3.30 19.98
N ASP A 329 -2.09 -3.34 19.58
CA ASP A 329 -3.02 -2.20 19.71
C ASP A 329 -3.22 -1.79 21.20
N VAL A 330 -2.80 -0.58 21.58
CA VAL A 330 -2.87 -0.10 22.98
C VAL A 330 -4.31 0.07 23.48
N ARG A 331 -5.25 0.39 22.60
CA ARG A 331 -6.70 0.29 22.83
C ARG A 331 -7.30 -0.72 21.87
N ALA A 332 -8.30 -1.46 22.32
CA ALA A 332 -9.00 -2.46 21.50
C ALA A 332 -9.92 -1.86 20.39
N GLY A 333 -9.52 -0.76 19.75
CA GLY A 333 -10.30 -0.05 18.74
C GLY A 333 -10.40 -0.80 17.42
N ARG A 334 -9.32 -1.47 16.97
CA ARG A 334 -9.37 -2.32 15.77
C ARG A 334 -9.94 -3.71 16.03
N PHE A 335 -10.41 -3.99 17.24
CA PHE A 335 -10.91 -5.32 17.61
C PHE A 335 -12.38 -5.49 17.22
N VAL A 336 -12.65 -5.56 15.90
CA VAL A 336 -14.00 -5.58 15.31
C VAL A 336 -14.78 -6.80 15.79
N SER A 337 -15.73 -6.56 16.69
CA SER A 337 -16.69 -7.53 17.23
C SER A 337 -17.81 -7.84 16.24
N ASN A 338 -18.50 -8.97 16.45
CA ASN A 338 -19.66 -9.39 15.65
C ASN A 338 -19.36 -9.34 14.15
N LEU A 339 -18.22 -9.90 13.77
CA LEU A 339 -17.68 -9.81 12.42
C LEU A 339 -18.68 -10.35 11.39
N VAL A 340 -18.97 -9.57 10.34
CA VAL A 340 -19.81 -9.96 9.19
C VAL A 340 -19.04 -9.89 7.87
N GLY A 341 -17.88 -9.21 7.83
CA GLY A 341 -17.06 -9.12 6.63
C GLY A 341 -15.56 -8.99 6.89
N LEU A 342 -14.78 -9.66 6.03
CA LEU A 342 -13.36 -9.39 5.77
C LEU A 342 -13.19 -9.20 4.27
N GLU A 343 -12.82 -7.99 3.85
CA GLU A 343 -12.78 -7.60 2.44
C GLU A 343 -11.36 -7.15 2.06
N VAL A 344 -10.69 -7.91 1.18
CA VAL A 344 -9.34 -7.59 0.71
C VAL A 344 -9.45 -6.58 -0.44
N LEU A 345 -8.87 -5.40 -0.29
CA LEU A 345 -8.97 -4.32 -1.28
C LEU A 345 -7.60 -3.79 -1.68
N GLY A 346 -7.49 -3.32 -2.92
CA GLY A 346 -6.33 -2.58 -3.41
C GLY A 346 -6.53 -1.08 -3.27
N ALA A 347 -5.50 -0.37 -2.83
CA ALA A 347 -5.49 1.09 -2.85
C ALA A 347 -5.57 1.63 -4.30
N PRO A 348 -6.25 2.76 -4.53
CA PRO A 348 -6.33 3.39 -5.85
C PRO A 348 -4.96 3.64 -6.48
N LEU A 349 -4.86 3.45 -7.80
CA LEU A 349 -3.67 3.83 -8.55
C LEU A 349 -3.71 5.33 -8.87
N THR A 350 -2.95 6.14 -8.13
CA THR A 350 -2.76 7.56 -8.45
C THR A 350 -1.63 7.74 -9.48
N PRO A 351 -1.89 8.29 -10.68
CA PRO A 351 -0.86 8.43 -11.70
C PRO A 351 0.26 9.40 -11.28
N VAL A 352 1.51 8.95 -11.34
CA VAL A 352 2.66 9.83 -11.09
C VAL A 352 2.84 10.79 -12.27
N PRO A 353 2.99 12.12 -12.03
CA PRO A 353 3.22 13.08 -13.11
C PRO A 353 4.55 12.81 -13.84
N VAL A 354 4.47 12.32 -15.08
CA VAL A 354 5.65 12.05 -15.91
C VAL A 354 6.34 13.39 -16.27
N PRO A 355 7.64 13.58 -15.97
CA PRO A 355 8.32 14.84 -16.25
C PRO A 355 8.24 15.25 -17.73
N ALA A 356 8.05 16.56 -17.99
CA ALA A 356 7.89 17.10 -19.34
C ALA A 356 9.04 16.76 -20.31
N ALA A 357 10.24 16.45 -19.79
CA ALA A 357 11.36 15.92 -20.55
C ALA A 357 11.01 14.64 -21.34
N VAL A 358 10.20 13.74 -20.79
CA VAL A 358 9.80 12.48 -21.48
C VAL A 358 8.94 12.78 -22.71
N TRP A 359 8.04 13.76 -22.62
CA TRP A 359 7.25 14.26 -23.74
C TRP A 359 8.10 15.00 -24.79
N LEU A 360 9.15 15.70 -24.36
CA LEU A 360 10.15 16.31 -25.27
C LEU A 360 10.96 15.26 -26.03
N PHE A 361 11.40 14.17 -25.38
CA PHE A 361 12.08 13.07 -26.09
C PHE A 361 11.15 12.33 -27.05
N GLY A 362 9.91 12.04 -26.65
CA GLY A 362 8.91 11.43 -27.53
C GLY A 362 8.58 12.26 -28.77
N SER A 363 8.38 13.57 -28.60
CA SER A 363 8.13 14.49 -29.73
C SER A 363 9.38 14.73 -30.60
N GLY A 364 10.59 14.72 -30.02
CA GLY A 364 11.85 14.82 -30.75
C GLY A 364 12.04 13.70 -31.78
N ILE A 365 11.68 12.46 -31.43
CA ILE A 365 11.73 11.31 -32.35
C ILE A 365 10.79 11.52 -33.54
N VAL A 366 9.57 12.01 -33.30
CA VAL A 366 8.60 12.33 -34.38
C VAL A 366 9.14 13.44 -35.30
N GLY A 367 9.77 14.47 -34.73
CA GLY A 367 10.42 15.54 -35.49
C GLY A 367 11.53 15.04 -36.42
N ILE A 368 12.41 14.15 -35.92
CA ILE A 368 13.51 13.57 -36.71
C ILE A 368 12.96 12.71 -37.86
N VAL A 369 11.93 11.88 -37.62
CA VAL A 369 11.27 11.09 -38.67
C VAL A 369 10.62 11.98 -39.73
N GLY A 370 10.02 13.10 -39.33
CA GLY A 370 9.47 14.12 -40.24
C GLY A 370 10.55 14.75 -41.14
N ILE A 371 11.69 15.12 -40.57
CA ILE A 371 12.83 15.69 -41.31
C ILE A 371 13.44 14.67 -42.29
N ALA A 372 13.57 13.41 -41.89
CA ALA A 372 14.11 12.35 -42.74
C ALA A 372 13.25 12.14 -44.00
N ARG A 373 11.92 12.04 -43.85
CA ARG A 373 10.97 11.97 -44.98
C ARG A 373 11.06 13.20 -45.89
N ARG A 374 11.25 14.40 -45.33
CA ARG A 374 11.36 15.65 -46.09
C ARG A 374 12.65 15.77 -46.92
N LYS A 375 13.72 15.05 -46.55
CA LYS A 375 14.93 14.92 -47.38
C LYS A 375 14.73 13.96 -48.55
N MET A 376 14.12 12.79 -48.33
CA MET A 376 13.91 11.79 -49.39
C MET A 376 13.10 12.35 -50.58
N ASN A 377 12.07 13.16 -50.31
CA ASN A 377 11.25 13.79 -51.34
C ASN A 377 11.94 14.96 -52.09
N ARG A 378 13.23 15.24 -51.83
CA ARG A 378 14.03 16.26 -52.54
C ARG A 378 15.15 15.68 -53.41
N THR A 379 15.33 14.35 -53.42
CA THR A 379 16.31 13.65 -54.28
C THR A 379 15.65 12.89 -55.44
N ALA A 380 14.37 13.16 -55.69
CA ALA A 380 13.52 12.49 -56.68
C ALA A 380 12.84 13.50 -57.63
N ALA A 381 13.56 14.57 -57.96
CA ALA A 381 13.17 15.65 -58.87
C ALA A 381 14.36 16.00 -59.77
#